data_AF-A0AAE3SKM5-F1
#
_entry.id   AF-A0AAE3SKM5-F1
#
_cell.length_a   1.000
_cell.length_b   1.000
_cell.length_c   1.000
_cell.angle_alpha   90.00
_cell.angle_beta   90.00
_cell.angle_gamma   90.00
#
_symmetry.space_group_name_H-M   'P 1'
#
loop_
_entity.id
_entity.type
_entity.pdbx_description
1 polymer ?
#
loop_
_entity_poly.entity_id
_entity_poly.type
_entity_poly.pdbx_seq_one_letter_code
_entity_poly.pdbx_strand_id
1 'polypeptide(L)'
;MKALVIASLFSAFIALVVYLTSIIAVHGIRKSISDSNYFLRKPYKLVFEIVMWVCGLAIIITGLFIKESADWWVIGGGIGIFLVGVFSDFKRNLFIRIAHYVSAIGGFALLGLSYYFSFGNIEYTIIIAISALIATGFADKRIWCLELTMAAEIFVGLFYLAHTIM
;
A
#
# COMPACT_ATOMS: atom_id res chain seq x y z
N MET A 1 9.65 -12.81 16.82
CA MET A 1 9.20 -12.62 15.42
C MET A 1 7.83 -11.96 15.32
N LYS A 2 6.80 -12.50 15.98
CA LYS A 2 5.44 -11.90 16.01
C LYS A 2 5.44 -10.40 16.37
N ALA A 3 6.14 -10.02 17.45
CA ALA A 3 6.25 -8.63 17.88
C ALA A 3 6.90 -7.71 16.84
N LEU A 4 7.91 -8.19 16.09
CA LEU A 4 8.58 -7.42 15.03
C LEU A 4 7.63 -7.15 13.86
N VAL A 5 6.91 -8.18 13.40
CA VAL A 5 5.94 -8.06 12.31
C VAL A 5 4.83 -7.08 12.70
N ILE A 6 4.20 -7.28 13.87
CA ILE A 6 3.12 -6.41 14.35
C ILE A 6 3.62 -4.97 14.54
N ALA A 7 4.78 -4.76 15.17
CA ALA A 7 5.32 -3.42 15.37
C ALA A 7 5.66 -2.72 14.05
N SER A 8 6.18 -3.45 13.05
CA SER A 8 6.48 -2.90 11.73
C SER A 8 5.22 -2.49 10.98
N LEU A 9 4.19 -3.34 10.96
CA LEU A 9 2.89 -3.04 10.36
C LEU A 9 2.21 -1.86 11.05
N PHE A 10 2.28 -1.80 12.39
CA PHE A 10 1.72 -0.68 13.17
C PHE A 10 2.44 0.63 12.87
N SER A 11 3.77 0.62 12.84
CA SER A 11 4.56 1.80 12.51
C SER A 11 4.26 2.30 11.09
N ALA A 12 4.13 1.39 10.12
CA ALA A 12 3.78 1.73 8.75
C ALA A 12 2.35 2.27 8.61
N PHE A 13 1.39 1.67 9.31
CA PHE A 13 0.02 2.16 9.33
C PHE A 13 -0.07 3.58 9.91
N ILE A 14 0.60 3.84 11.04
CA ILE A 14 0.66 5.18 11.63
C ILE A 14 1.31 6.18 10.67
N ALA A 15 2.44 5.82 10.04
CA ALA A 15 3.10 6.68 9.05
C ALA A 15 2.16 7.04 7.88
N LEU A 16 1.41 6.05 7.37
CA LEU A 16 0.43 6.25 6.31
C LEU A 16 -0.71 7.18 6.76
N VAL A 17 -1.29 6.95 7.95
CA VAL A 17 -2.37 7.80 8.49
C VAL A 17 -1.92 9.23 8.70
N VAL A 18 -0.74 9.44 9.30
CA VAL A 18 -0.15 10.77 9.53
C VAL A 18 0.08 11.48 8.20
N TYR A 19 0.63 10.78 7.21
CA TYR A 19 0.81 11.34 5.87
C TYR A 19 -0.51 11.76 5.25
N LEU A 20 -1.49 10.85 5.19
CA LEU A 20 -2.79 11.10 4.57
C LEU A 20 -3.53 12.25 5.23
N THR A 21 -3.61 12.27 6.56
CA THR A 21 -4.26 13.36 7.30
C THR A 21 -3.57 14.70 7.08
N SER A 22 -2.24 14.72 7.01
CA SER A 22 -1.46 15.93 6.69
C SER A 22 -1.77 16.44 5.28
N ILE A 23 -1.86 15.55 4.29
CA ILE A 23 -2.25 15.93 2.93
C ILE A 23 -3.67 16.50 2.90
N ILE A 24 -4.64 15.82 3.52
CA ILE A 24 -6.03 16.30 3.54
C ILE A 24 -6.12 17.68 4.18
N ALA A 25 -5.42 17.89 5.30
CA ALA A 25 -5.45 19.14 6.05
C ALA A 25 -4.90 20.33 5.23
N VAL A 26 -3.81 20.14 4.50
CA VAL A 26 -3.12 21.23 3.78
C VAL A 26 -3.65 21.40 2.36
N HIS A 27 -4.13 20.32 1.75
CA HIS A 27 -4.36 20.25 0.31
C HIS A 27 -5.76 19.76 -0.07
N GLY A 28 -6.58 19.38 0.91
CA GLY A 28 -7.87 18.74 0.68
C GLY A 28 -7.72 17.33 0.09
N ILE A 29 -8.85 16.71 -0.21
CA ILE A 29 -8.88 15.40 -0.86
C ILE A 29 -8.37 15.55 -2.29
N ARG A 30 -7.30 14.81 -2.62
CA ARG A 30 -6.69 14.80 -3.94
C ARG A 30 -7.27 13.68 -4.80
N LYS A 31 -6.96 13.72 -6.11
CA LYS A 31 -7.39 12.67 -7.03
C LYS A 31 -6.74 11.33 -6.67
N SER A 32 -5.45 11.33 -6.32
CA SER A 32 -4.68 10.16 -5.85
C SER A 32 -3.67 10.56 -4.76
N ILE A 33 -3.25 9.60 -3.93
CA ILE A 33 -2.15 9.71 -2.95
C ILE A 33 -0.87 10.10 -3.68
N SER A 34 -0.54 9.43 -4.79
CA SER A 34 0.62 9.74 -5.62
C SER A 34 0.52 11.12 -6.30
N ASP A 35 -0.70 11.60 -6.58
CA ASP A 35 -0.90 12.96 -7.10
C ASP A 35 -0.57 14.03 -6.07
N SER A 36 -0.78 13.75 -4.78
CA SER A 36 -0.50 14.72 -3.71
C SER A 36 0.98 15.09 -3.63
N ASN A 37 1.89 14.17 -4.00
CA ASN A 37 3.32 14.42 -4.15
C ASN A 37 3.64 15.66 -5.01
N TYR A 38 2.86 15.95 -6.04
CA TYR A 38 3.12 17.08 -6.94
C TYR A 38 2.63 18.42 -6.42
N PHE A 39 1.70 18.42 -5.47
CA PHE A 39 1.18 19.63 -4.83
C PHE A 39 2.05 20.04 -3.63
N LEU A 40 2.69 19.04 -3.03
CA LEU A 40 3.73 19.16 -2.02
C LEU A 40 4.98 19.82 -2.63
N ARG A 41 5.04 21.16 -2.66
CA ARG A 41 6.28 21.89 -2.98
C ARG A 41 7.42 21.37 -2.08
N LYS A 42 8.67 21.28 -2.57
CA LYS A 42 9.82 20.83 -1.74
C LYS A 42 9.78 21.54 -0.37
N PRO A 43 9.86 20.84 0.77
CA PRO A 43 10.47 19.52 1.00
C PRO A 43 9.54 18.28 1.00
N TYR A 44 8.25 18.45 0.73
CA TYR A 44 7.25 17.41 1.08
C TYR A 44 7.18 16.19 0.14
N LYS A 45 7.89 16.20 -0.99
CA LYS A 45 8.06 15.02 -1.86
C LYS A 45 8.72 13.85 -1.12
N LEU A 46 9.77 14.13 -0.37
CA LEU A 46 10.54 13.11 0.36
C LEU A 46 9.65 12.38 1.39
N VAL A 47 8.65 13.07 1.94
CA VAL A 47 7.71 12.50 2.90
C VAL A 47 6.88 11.39 2.25
N PHE A 48 6.37 11.60 1.04
CA PHE A 48 5.65 10.56 0.29
C PHE A 48 6.53 9.32 0.05
N GLU A 49 7.77 9.55 -0.41
CA GLU A 49 8.73 8.47 -0.71
C GLU A 49 9.03 7.64 0.55
N ILE A 50 9.32 8.30 1.66
CA ILE A 50 9.56 7.64 2.96
C ILE A 50 8.35 6.81 3.38
N VAL A 51 7.13 7.35 3.26
CA VAL A 51 5.91 6.62 3.64
C VAL A 51 5.75 5.36 2.79
N MET A 52 5.97 5.45 1.47
CA MET A 52 5.90 4.27 0.58
C MET A 52 6.99 3.24 0.90
N TRP A 53 8.21 3.68 1.22
CA TRP A 53 9.28 2.77 1.62
C TRP A 53 9.00 2.10 2.95
N VAL A 54 8.52 2.84 3.96
CA VAL A 54 8.15 2.28 5.26
C VAL A 54 7.03 1.25 5.12
N CYS A 55 5.99 1.56 4.35
CA CYS A 55 4.91 0.61 4.06
C CYS A 55 5.43 -0.63 3.32
N GLY A 56 6.20 -0.45 2.24
CA GLY A 56 6.76 -1.57 1.47
C GLY A 56 7.67 -2.47 2.30
N LEU A 57 8.55 -1.87 3.11
CA LEU A 57 9.46 -2.62 4.00
C LEU A 57 8.71 -3.39 5.08
N ALA A 58 7.69 -2.79 5.72
CA ALA A 58 6.89 -3.49 6.72
C ALA A 58 6.17 -4.71 6.12
N ILE A 59 5.66 -4.59 4.90
CA ILE A 59 5.03 -5.70 4.17
C ILE A 59 6.06 -6.77 3.79
N ILE A 60 7.25 -6.39 3.34
CA ILE A 60 8.34 -7.35 3.04
C ILE A 60 8.75 -8.11 4.31
N ILE A 61 8.95 -7.41 5.43
CA ILE A 61 9.24 -8.02 6.74
C ILE A 61 8.13 -9.00 7.12
N THR A 62 6.87 -8.63 6.88
CA THR A 62 5.73 -9.52 7.12
C THR A 62 5.84 -10.78 6.27
N GLY A 63 6.06 -10.67 4.95
CA GLY A 63 6.19 -11.83 4.08
C GLY A 63 7.38 -12.73 4.42
N LEU A 64 8.48 -12.19 4.95
CA LEU A 64 9.62 -12.97 5.40
C LEU A 64 9.36 -13.77 6.68
N PHE A 65 8.47 -13.31 7.55
CA PHE A 65 8.36 -13.82 8.92
C PHE A 65 6.97 -14.26 9.36
N ILE A 66 5.94 -14.09 8.53
CA ILE A 66 4.56 -14.46 8.87
C ILE A 66 4.33 -15.98 8.89
N LYS A 67 5.21 -16.75 8.25
CA LYS A 67 5.19 -18.22 8.17
C LYS A 67 6.59 -18.79 8.35
N GLU A 68 6.70 -20.11 8.48
CA GLU A 68 7.98 -20.82 8.53
C GLU A 68 8.83 -20.63 7.26
N SER A 69 8.18 -20.48 6.10
CA SER A 69 8.82 -20.16 4.83
C SER A 69 8.37 -18.80 4.31
N ALA A 70 9.26 -18.16 3.55
CA ALA A 70 9.00 -16.83 3.00
C ALA A 70 7.78 -16.83 2.05
N ASP A 71 6.89 -15.87 2.26
CA ASP A 71 5.68 -15.69 1.46
C ASP A 71 5.93 -14.73 0.29
N TRP A 72 6.21 -15.30 -0.88
CA TRP A 72 6.59 -14.52 -2.06
C TRP A 72 5.48 -13.63 -2.62
N TRP A 73 4.20 -13.95 -2.35
CA TRP A 73 3.08 -13.09 -2.75
C TRP A 73 3.07 -11.80 -1.93
N VAL A 74 3.23 -11.94 -0.61
CA VAL A 74 3.32 -10.79 0.31
C VAL A 74 4.60 -9.98 0.02
N ILE A 75 5.74 -10.64 -0.16
CA ILE A 75 7.02 -9.97 -0.48
C ILE A 75 6.92 -9.21 -1.80
N GLY A 76 6.42 -9.85 -2.87
CA GLY A 76 6.24 -9.20 -4.17
C GLY A 76 5.30 -8.00 -4.08
N GLY A 77 4.23 -8.14 -3.30
CA GLY A 77 3.33 -7.04 -2.94
C GLY A 77 4.05 -5.86 -2.29
N GLY A 78 4.85 -6.12 -1.26
CA GLY A 78 5.65 -5.10 -0.56
C GLY A 78 6.70 -4.44 -1.44
N ILE A 79 7.36 -5.19 -2.34
CA ILE A 79 8.29 -4.63 -3.35
C ILE A 79 7.55 -3.68 -4.29
N GLY A 80 6.35 -4.04 -4.75
CA GLY A 80 5.52 -3.17 -5.56
C GLY A 80 5.26 -1.82 -4.88
N ILE A 81 4.81 -1.83 -3.62
CA ILE A 81 4.58 -0.61 -2.83
C ILE A 81 5.88 0.19 -2.62
N PHE A 82 7.00 -0.48 -2.36
CA PHE A 82 8.29 0.20 -2.20
C PHE A 82 8.70 0.95 -3.49
N LEU A 83 8.53 0.31 -4.64
CA LEU A 83 8.89 0.88 -5.94
C LEU A 83 8.01 2.08 -6.34
N VAL A 84 6.78 2.19 -5.83
CA VAL A 84 5.96 3.40 -5.97
C VAL A 84 6.68 4.64 -5.43
N GLY A 85 7.37 4.50 -4.29
CA GLY A 85 8.22 5.55 -3.71
C GLY A 85 9.46 5.83 -4.54
N VAL A 86 10.08 4.80 -5.12
CA VAL A 86 11.27 4.97 -6.01
C VAL A 86 10.90 5.73 -7.29
N PHE A 87 9.74 5.41 -7.88
CA PHE A 87 9.25 6.03 -9.12
C PHE A 87 8.25 7.16 -8.84
N SER A 88 8.48 7.96 -7.80
CA SER A 88 7.57 9.03 -7.36
C SER A 88 7.39 10.17 -8.39
N ASP A 89 8.40 10.41 -9.25
CA ASP A 89 8.44 11.47 -10.29
C ASP A 89 7.78 11.07 -11.63
N PHE A 90 6.80 10.18 -11.58
CA PHE A 90 6.06 9.61 -12.73
C PHE A 90 5.43 10.60 -13.74
N LYS A 91 5.16 11.86 -13.38
CA LYS A 91 4.60 12.85 -14.33
C LYS A 91 5.65 13.39 -15.29
N ARG A 92 6.94 13.36 -14.92
CA ARG A 92 8.03 13.96 -15.70
C ARG A 92 8.52 13.08 -16.85
N ASN A 93 8.43 11.76 -16.73
CA ASN A 93 9.00 10.82 -17.68
C ASN A 93 8.07 9.62 -17.91
N LEU A 94 7.86 9.22 -19.17
CA LEU A 94 7.00 8.10 -19.54
C LEU A 94 7.45 6.76 -18.94
N PHE A 95 8.75 6.47 -18.93
CA PHE A 95 9.27 5.22 -18.36
C PHE A 95 9.04 5.15 -16.84
N ILE A 96 9.29 6.26 -16.13
CA ILE A 96 9.00 6.37 -14.69
C ILE A 96 7.49 6.23 -14.45
N ARG A 97 6.67 6.75 -15.37
CA ARG A 97 5.21 6.59 -15.33
C ARG A 97 4.76 5.15 -15.39
N ILE A 98 5.25 4.42 -16.38
CA ILE A 98 4.92 3.02 -16.56
C ILE A 98 5.40 2.23 -15.33
N ALA A 99 6.63 2.46 -14.88
CA ALA A 99 7.18 1.79 -13.70
C ALA A 99 6.32 2.07 -12.46
N HIS A 100 5.95 3.32 -12.19
CA HIS A 100 5.10 3.71 -11.06
C HIS A 100 3.75 2.98 -11.08
N TYR A 101 3.05 3.00 -12.21
CA TYR A 101 1.73 2.37 -12.30
C TYR A 101 1.80 0.84 -12.24
N VAL A 102 2.79 0.23 -12.89
CA VAL A 102 3.01 -1.22 -12.81
C VAL A 102 3.34 -1.64 -11.38
N SER A 103 4.18 -0.88 -10.67
CA SER A 103 4.51 -1.13 -9.26
C SER A 103 3.28 -0.98 -8.35
N ALA A 104 2.48 0.07 -8.54
CA ALA A 104 1.26 0.27 -7.76
C ALA A 104 0.25 -0.85 -8.00
N ILE A 105 -0.13 -1.10 -9.26
CA ILE A 105 -1.14 -2.10 -9.63
C ILE A 105 -0.64 -3.50 -9.26
N GLY A 106 0.61 -3.83 -9.61
CA GLY A 106 1.22 -5.12 -9.31
C GLY A 106 1.32 -5.37 -7.81
N GLY A 107 1.75 -4.36 -7.04
CA GLY A 107 1.84 -4.44 -5.58
C GLY A 107 0.49 -4.75 -4.94
N PHE A 108 -0.54 -3.98 -5.29
CA PHE A 108 -1.89 -4.18 -4.76
C PHE A 108 -2.50 -5.53 -5.21
N ALA A 109 -2.31 -5.92 -6.46
CA ALA A 109 -2.82 -7.20 -6.97
C ALA A 109 -2.18 -8.39 -6.25
N LEU A 110 -0.86 -8.39 -6.07
CA LEU A 110 -0.16 -9.46 -5.36
C LEU A 110 -0.60 -9.54 -3.90
N LEU A 111 -0.82 -8.40 -3.23
CA LEU A 111 -1.33 -8.38 -1.85
C LEU A 111 -2.75 -8.91 -1.76
N GLY A 112 -3.64 -8.52 -2.67
CA GLY A 112 -5.01 -9.04 -2.73
C GLY A 112 -5.05 -10.55 -2.97
N LEU A 113 -4.22 -11.04 -3.90
CA LEU A 113 -4.10 -12.47 -4.22
C LEU A 113 -3.45 -13.27 -3.09
N SER A 114 -2.57 -12.66 -2.29
CA SER A 114 -1.95 -13.34 -1.15
C SER A 114 -2.99 -13.84 -0.14
N TYR A 115 -4.08 -13.11 0.11
CA TYR A 115 -5.13 -13.55 1.02
C TYR A 115 -5.71 -14.93 0.66
N TYR A 116 -5.90 -15.18 -0.64
CA TYR A 116 -6.35 -16.48 -1.13
C TYR A 116 -5.21 -17.50 -1.19
N PHE A 117 -4.17 -17.24 -1.99
CA PHE A 117 -3.14 -18.24 -2.29
C PHE A 117 -2.21 -18.53 -1.10
N SER A 118 -1.99 -17.55 -0.25
CA SER A 118 -1.12 -17.68 0.91
C SER A 118 -1.91 -18.07 2.16
N PHE A 119 -3.11 -17.54 2.36
CA PHE A 119 -3.79 -17.65 3.65
C PHE A 119 -5.14 -18.38 3.59
N GLY A 120 -5.56 -18.86 2.41
CA GLY A 120 -6.80 -19.60 2.22
C GLY A 120 -8.06 -18.76 2.45
N ASN A 121 -7.93 -17.42 2.54
CA ASN A 121 -9.00 -16.51 2.88
C ASN A 121 -9.57 -15.83 1.63
N ILE A 122 -10.43 -16.57 0.92
CA ILE A 122 -11.08 -16.09 -0.30
C ILE A 122 -12.02 -14.91 -0.04
N GLU A 123 -12.67 -14.88 1.12
CA GLU A 123 -13.60 -13.81 1.51
C GLU A 123 -12.87 -12.46 1.52
N TYR A 124 -11.66 -12.43 2.08
CA TYR A 124 -10.86 -11.21 2.14
C TYR A 124 -10.37 -10.75 0.76
N THR A 125 -9.99 -11.69 -0.11
CA THR A 125 -9.67 -11.36 -1.52
C THR A 125 -10.88 -10.78 -2.26
N ILE A 126 -12.08 -11.32 -2.03
CA ILE A 126 -13.33 -10.80 -2.62
C ILE A 126 -13.64 -9.41 -2.10
N ILE A 127 -13.49 -9.15 -0.79
CA ILE A 127 -13.69 -7.83 -0.19
C ILE A 127 -12.77 -6.80 -0.87
N ILE A 128 -11.48 -7.10 -0.98
CA ILE A 128 -10.51 -6.21 -1.65
C ILE A 128 -10.89 -5.98 -3.12
N ALA A 129 -11.33 -7.03 -3.84
CA ALA A 129 -11.74 -6.91 -5.23
C ALA A 129 -13.01 -6.04 -5.40
N ILE A 130 -13.99 -6.19 -4.51
CA ILE A 130 -15.21 -5.38 -4.51
C ILE A 130 -14.89 -3.93 -4.16
N SER A 131 -14.07 -3.69 -3.14
CA SER A 131 -13.61 -2.34 -2.78
C SER A 131 -12.85 -1.68 -3.94
N ALA A 132 -12.07 -2.47 -4.69
CA ALA A 132 -11.44 -2.02 -5.92
C ALA A 132 -12.46 -1.62 -7.00
N LEU A 133 -13.46 -2.47 -7.27
CA LEU A 133 -14.51 -2.22 -8.26
C LEU A 133 -15.41 -1.03 -7.90
N ILE A 134 -15.78 -0.89 -6.63
CA ILE A 134 -16.60 0.21 -6.15
C ILE A 134 -15.86 1.52 -6.37
N ALA A 135 -14.58 1.59 -5.99
CA ALA A 135 -13.87 2.85 -6.06
C ALA A 135 -13.36 3.18 -7.48
N THR A 136 -13.27 2.22 -8.43
CA THR A 136 -13.19 2.54 -9.86
C THR A 136 -14.50 3.13 -10.40
N GLY A 137 -15.66 2.70 -9.91
CA GLY A 137 -16.95 3.32 -10.21
C GLY A 137 -17.08 4.79 -9.74
N PHE A 138 -16.30 5.19 -8.74
CA PHE A 138 -16.22 6.58 -8.24
C PHE A 138 -14.96 7.34 -8.71
N ALA A 139 -14.22 6.80 -9.70
CA ALA A 139 -12.91 7.29 -10.12
C ALA A 139 -12.89 8.73 -10.65
N ASP A 140 -14.03 9.28 -11.06
CA ASP A 140 -14.09 10.62 -11.64
C ASP A 140 -13.75 11.74 -10.65
N LYS A 141 -13.77 11.47 -9.34
CA LYS A 141 -13.32 12.46 -8.33
C LYS A 141 -12.46 11.91 -7.19
N ARG A 142 -12.29 10.59 -7.01
CA ARG A 142 -11.76 10.02 -5.73
C ARG A 142 -10.92 8.72 -5.84
N ILE A 143 -9.95 8.62 -6.75
CA ILE A 143 -8.98 7.49 -6.76
C ILE A 143 -8.22 7.41 -5.41
N TRP A 144 -8.09 8.53 -4.69
CA TRP A 144 -7.54 8.59 -3.35
C TRP A 144 -8.32 7.75 -2.32
N CYS A 145 -9.65 7.68 -2.41
CA CYS A 145 -10.44 6.82 -1.54
C CYS A 145 -10.22 5.34 -1.86
N LEU A 146 -10.00 4.99 -3.13
CA LEU A 146 -9.65 3.63 -3.55
C LEU A 146 -8.32 3.20 -2.91
N GLU A 147 -7.27 3.99 -3.09
CA GLU A 147 -5.93 3.68 -2.59
C GLU A 147 -5.91 3.60 -1.06
N LEU A 148 -6.72 4.43 -0.38
CA LEU A 148 -6.85 4.44 1.08
C LEU A 148 -7.64 3.23 1.60
N THR A 149 -8.77 2.89 0.97
CA THR A 149 -9.55 1.70 1.34
C THR A 149 -8.73 0.44 1.12
N MET A 150 -8.08 0.30 -0.04
CA MET A 150 -7.22 -0.85 -0.33
C MET A 150 -6.04 -0.95 0.64
N ALA A 151 -5.39 0.17 0.95
CA ALA A 151 -4.32 0.18 1.94
C ALA A 151 -4.83 -0.22 3.33
N ALA A 152 -5.95 0.35 3.78
CA ALA A 152 -6.55 0.03 5.08
C ALA A 152 -6.94 -1.47 5.17
N GLU A 153 -7.59 -2.01 4.15
CA GLU A 153 -7.93 -3.43 4.07
C GLU A 153 -6.70 -4.32 4.10
N ILE A 154 -5.64 -3.96 3.36
CA ILE A 154 -4.38 -4.70 3.39
C ILE A 154 -3.74 -4.68 4.79
N PHE A 155 -3.69 -3.53 5.44
CA PHE A 155 -3.11 -3.44 6.79
C PHE A 155 -3.95 -4.24 7.80
N VAL A 156 -5.27 -4.08 7.81
CA VAL A 156 -6.18 -4.81 8.72
C VAL A 156 -6.05 -6.33 8.54
N GLY A 157 -6.01 -6.79 7.28
CA GLY A 157 -5.90 -8.21 7.00
C GLY A 157 -4.53 -8.77 7.39
N LEU A 158 -3.44 -8.04 7.13
CA LEU A 158 -2.11 -8.44 7.57
C LEU A 158 -1.98 -8.43 9.10
N PHE A 159 -2.61 -7.50 9.81
CA PHE A 159 -2.67 -7.54 11.28
C PHE A 159 -3.42 -8.76 11.80
N TYR A 160 -4.59 -9.06 11.22
CA TYR A 160 -5.38 -10.24 11.60
C TYR A 160 -4.58 -11.53 11.38
N LEU A 161 -3.93 -11.67 10.23
CA LEU A 161 -3.13 -12.84 9.89
C LEU A 161 -1.88 -12.95 10.79
N ALA A 162 -1.17 -11.85 11.01
CA ALA A 162 -0.02 -11.82 11.91
C ALA A 162 -0.41 -12.15 13.37
N HIS A 163 -1.65 -11.87 13.77
CA HIS A 163 -2.14 -12.21 15.11
C HIS A 163 -2.59 -13.67 15.23
N THR A 164 -3.17 -14.24 14.17
CA THR A 164 -3.78 -15.58 14.16
C THR A 164 -2.82 -16.70 13.78
N ILE A 165 -1.83 -16.44 12.93
CA ILE A 165 -0.90 -17.47 12.40
C ILE A 165 0.36 -17.59 13.27
N MET A 166 0.86 -16.47 13.80
CA MET A 166 2.06 -16.43 14.65
C MET A 166 1.71 -16.45 16.13
#